data_AF-A0A1R4HEH8-F1
#
_entry.id   AF-A0A1R4HEH8-F1
#
_cell.length_a   1.000
_cell.length_b   1.000
_cell.length_c   1.000
_cell.angle_alpha   90.00
_cell.angle_beta   90.00
_cell.angle_gamma   90.00
#
_symmetry.space_group_name_H-M   'P 1'
#
loop_
_entity.id
_entity.type
_entity.pdbx_description
1 polymer ?
#
loop_
_entity_poly.entity_id
_entity_poly.type
_entity_poly.pdbx_seq_one_letter_code
_entity_poly.pdbx_strand_id
1 'polypeptide(L)' 'MNNYTQSFVLADAAIGYRLPNRLGIISLEMRNILDHKFMYNDKWRLEQGDIFKMSQQQEYLPTRTIFARVLFNF' A
#
# COMPACT_ATOMS: atom_id res chain seq x y z
N MET A 1 15.99 26.65 10.00
CA MET A 1 15.29 25.41 10.42
C MET A 1 14.31 25.06 9.30
N ASN A 2 14.63 24.09 8.46
CA ASN A 2 13.80 23.72 7.32
C ASN A 2 13.02 22.44 7.63
N ASN A 3 11.76 22.60 8.01
CA ASN A 3 10.84 21.52 8.34
C ASN A 3 10.17 21.00 7.06
N TYR A 4 10.84 20.11 6.33
CA TYR A 4 10.22 19.38 5.21
C TYR A 4 9.78 17.99 5.66
N THR A 5 8.87 17.93 6.63
CA THR A 5 8.18 16.68 6.99
C THR A 5 6.76 16.76 6.43
N GLN A 6 6.49 16.04 5.35
CA GLN A 6 5.12 15.90 4.84
C GLN A 6 4.38 14.88 5.70
N SER A 7 3.45 15.36 6.52
CA SER A 7 2.49 14.49 7.21
C SER A 7 1.33 14.19 6.27
N PHE A 8 1.01 12.91 6.11
CA PHE A 8 -0.13 12.44 5.32
C PHE A 8 -0.93 11.40 6.13
N VAL A 9 -2.21 11.25 5.78
CA VAL A 9 -3.10 10.27 6.39
C VAL A 9 -3.48 9.27 5.31
N LEU A 10 -3.38 7.98 5.60
CA LEU A 10 -3.86 6.93 4.70
C LEU A 10 -5.12 6.30 5.28
N ALA A 11 -6.12 6.10 4.43
CA ALA A 11 -7.34 5.38 4.78
C ALA A 11 -7.47 4.14 3.89
N ASP A 12 -7.59 3.00 4.55
CA ASP A 12 -7.83 1.70 3.94
C ASP A 12 -9.18 1.17 4.47
N ALA A 13 -9.93 0.47 3.63
CA ALA A 13 -11.18 -0.18 4.03
C ALA A 13 -11.25 -1.59 3.45
N ALA A 14 -11.89 -2.48 4.20
CA ALA A 14 -12.12 -3.85 3.77
C ALA A 14 -13.54 -4.27 4.13
N ILE A 15 -14.18 -4.99 3.22
CA ILE A 15 -15.48 -5.63 3.44
C ILE A 15 -15.38 -7.10 3.04
N GLY A 16 -15.99 -7.98 3.85
CA GLY A 16 -15.98 -9.41 3.61
C GLY A 16 -17.35 -10.02 3.88
N TYR A 17 -17.72 -10.99 3.04
CA TYR A 17 -18.89 -11.81 3.23
C TYR A 17 -18.49 -13.28 3.33
N ARG A 18 -18.93 -13.93 4.42
CA ARG A 18 -18.75 -15.38 4.60
C ARG A 18 -19.92 -16.09 3.95
N LEU A 19 -19.62 -16.95 2.99
CA LEU A 19 -20.65 -17.74 2.33
C LEU A 19 -21.23 -18.77 3.33
N PRO A 20 -22.56 -18.97 3.34
CA PRO A 20 -23.20 -19.99 4.17
C PRO A 20 -22.74 -21.40 3.76
N ASN A 21 -23.05 -22.40 4.60
CA ASN A 21 -22.65 -23.80 4.40
C ASN A 21 -21.12 -24.01 4.30
N ARG A 22 -20.34 -23.12 4.91
CA ARG A 22 -18.86 -23.12 4.86
C ARG A 22 -18.31 -23.12 3.44
N LEU A 23 -19.06 -22.66 2.44
CA LEU A 23 -18.65 -22.69 1.03
C LEU A 23 -17.43 -21.81 0.73
N GLY A 24 -17.15 -20.81 1.57
CA GLY A 24 -16.02 -19.93 1.34
C GLY A 24 -16.16 -18.53 1.94
N ILE A 25 -15.29 -17.63 1.49
CA ILE A 25 -15.25 -16.22 1.87
C ILE A 25 -14.99 -15.39 0.61
N ILE A 26 -15.76 -14.32 0.45
CA ILE A 26 -15.52 -13.28 -0.54
C ILE A 26 -15.11 -12.01 0.21
N SER A 27 -13.99 -11.40 -0.15
CA SER A 27 -13.56 -10.12 0.42
C SER A 27 -13.14 -9.13 -0.65
N LEU A 28 -13.40 -7.85 -0.36
CA LEU A 28 -13.00 -6.71 -1.15
C LEU A 28 -12.22 -5.76 -0.24
N GLU A 29 -11.00 -5.44 -0.62
CA GLU A 29 -10.09 -4.57 0.11
C GLU A 29 -9.74 -3.37 -0.79
N MET A 30 -9.83 -2.17 -0.23
CA MET A 30 -9.47 -0.92 -0.89
C MET A 30 -8.37 -0.24 -0.09
N ARG A 31 -7.24 0.01 -0.74
CA ARG A 31 -6.09 0.68 -0.15
C ARG A 31 -5.92 2.07 -0.72
N ASN A 32 -5.50 3.01 0.13
CA ASN A 32 -5.31 4.41 -0.20
C ASN A 32 -6.59 5.05 -0.81
N ILE A 33 -7.72 4.97 -0.09
CA ILE A 33 -9.02 5.53 -0.51
C ILE A 33 -8.95 7.04 -0.69
N LEU A 34 -8.02 7.70 0.00
CA LEU A 34 -7.80 9.13 -0.12
C LEU A 34 -6.89 9.50 -1.32
N ASP A 35 -6.37 8.50 -2.06
CA ASP A 35 -5.49 8.65 -3.23
C ASP A 35 -4.31 9.61 -2.99
N HIS A 36 -3.71 9.51 -1.81
CA HIS A 36 -2.52 10.27 -1.50
C HIS A 36 -1.32 9.66 -2.21
N LYS A 37 -0.77 10.43 -3.16
CA LYS A 37 0.50 10.11 -3.80
C LYS A 37 1.62 10.68 -2.94
N PHE A 38 2.35 9.80 -2.26
CA PHE A 38 3.57 10.19 -1.54
C PHE A 38 4.74 9.39 -2.08
N MET A 39 5.87 10.07 -2.25
CA MET A 39 7.13 9.42 -2.57
C MET A 39 7.68 8.89 -1.24
N TYR A 40 7.64 7.57 -1.04
CA TYR A 40 8.41 6.96 0.04
C TYR A 40 9.89 6.98 -0.34
N ASN A 41 10.50 8.15 -0.24
CA ASN A 41 11.94 8.27 -0.32
C ASN A 41 12.48 7.85 1.03
N ASP A 42 12.99 6.61 1.09
CA ASP A 42 13.80 6.13 2.19
C ASP A 42 15.12 6.94 2.22
N LYS A 43 15.04 8.18 2.72
CA LYS A 43 16.17 9.10 2.81
C LYS A 43 17.29 8.56 3.72
N TRP A 44 17.00 7.55 4.54
CA TRP A 44 17.99 6.84 5.34
C TRP A 44 19.09 6.18 4.49
N ARG A 45 18.77 5.77 3.26
CA ARG A 45 19.74 5.12 2.36
C ARG A 45 20.60 6.10 1.56
N LEU A 46 20.24 7.39 1.52
CA LEU A 46 21.03 8.44 0.86
C LEU A 46 22.25 8.87 1.69
N GLU A 47 22.22 8.67 3.01
CA GLU A 47 23.37 8.94 3.88
C GLU A 47 24.44 7.83 3.82
N GLN A 48 24.10 6.66 3.24
CA GLN A 48 25.00 5.52 3.06
C GLN A 48 25.48 5.38 1.60
N GLY A 49 26.16 6.40 1.09
CA GLY A 49 27.33 6.29 0.18
C GLY A 49 27.26 5.59 -1.18
N ASP A 50 26.20 4.88 -1.58
CA ASP A 50 26.20 4.06 -2.81
C ASP A 50 25.35 4.68 -3.92
N ILE A 51 25.90 5.68 -4.60
CA ILE A 51 25.30 6.41 -5.74
C ILE A 51 24.88 5.43 -6.88
N PHE A 52 25.53 4.26 -6.97
CA PHE A 52 25.25 3.23 -7.99
C PHE A 52 24.04 2.32 -7.69
N LYS A 53 23.45 2.35 -6.48
CA LYS A 53 22.25 1.56 -6.14
C LYS A 53 20.92 2.32 -6.32
N MET A 54 20.98 3.59 -6.74
CA MET A 54 19.81 4.47 -6.87
C MET A 54 18.98 4.21 -8.14
N SER A 55 19.57 3.66 -9.20
CA SER A 55 18.89 3.46 -10.50
C SER A 55 17.93 2.27 -10.56
N GLN A 56 17.86 1.45 -9.50
CA GLN A 56 16.94 0.30 -9.40
C GLN A 56 15.96 0.42 -8.22
N GLN A 57 15.86 1.61 -7.62
CA GLN A 57 14.93 1.83 -6.52
C GLN A 57 13.53 2.01 -7.10
N GLN A 58 12.79 0.90 -7.16
CA GLN A 58 11.40 0.88 -7.58
C GLN A 58 10.62 1.83 -6.68
N GLU A 59 10.21 2.97 -7.23
CA GLU A 59 9.42 3.98 -6.55
C GLU A 59 8.13 3.32 -6.08
N TYR A 60 8.07 2.98 -4.78
CA TYR A 60 6.85 2.43 -4.20
C TYR A 60 5.89 3.59 -3.99
N LEU A 61 5.15 3.91 -5.05
CA LEU A 61 4.03 4.83 -5.02
C LEU A 61 2.78 4.01 -4.71
N PRO A 62 2.25 4.04 -3.48
CA PRO A 62 0.99 3.38 -3.20
C PRO A 62 -0.12 4.11 -3.96
N THR A 63 -0.41 3.64 -5.17
CA THR A 63 -1.56 4.11 -5.96
C THR A 63 -2.83 3.53 -5.33
N ARG A 64 -3.95 4.25 -5.40
CA ARG A 64 -5.27 3.71 -5.02
C ARG A 64 -5.45 2.33 -5.65
N THR A 65 -5.57 1.30 -4.82
CA THR A 65 -5.63 -0.10 -5.28
C THR A 65 -6.84 -0.81 -4.70
N ILE A 66 -7.53 -1.58 -5.53
CA ILE A 66 -8.67 -2.40 -5.15
C ILE A 66 -8.27 -3.86 -5.33
N PHE A 67 -8.41 -4.65 -4.28
CA PHE A 67 -8.17 -6.09 -4.27
C PHE A 67 -9.49 -6.81 -4.03
N ALA A 68 -9.81 -7.77 -4.91
CA ALA A 68 -10.90 -8.71 -4.68
C ALA A 68 -10.30 -10.09 -4.41
N ARG A 69 -10.81 -10.79 -3.40
CA ARG A 69 -10.40 -12.15 -3.06
C ARG A 69 -11.62 -13.04 -2.93
N VAL A 70 -11.53 -14.21 -3.54
CA VAL A 70 -12.53 -15.27 -3.44
C VAL A 70 -11.83 -16.53 -2.97
N LEU A 71 -12.27 -17.07 -1.84
CA LEU A 71 -11.79 -18.32 -1.26
C LEU A 71 -12.95 -19.30 -1.27
N PHE A 72 -12.74 -20.48 -1.86
CA PHE A 72 -13.69 -21.59 -1.83
C PHE A 72 -13.17 -22.69 -0.93
N ASN A 73 -14.05 -23.30 -0.15
CA ASN A 73 -13.74 -24.51 0.61
C ASN A 73 -14.39 -25.71 -0.08
N PHE A 74 -13.58 -26.72 -0.40
CA PHE A 74 -13.99 -28.01 -0.98
C PHE A 74 -13.41 -29.16 -0.18
#